data_AF-A0A0M9EQC9-F1
#
_entry.id   AF-A0A0M9EQC9-F1
#
_cell.length_a   1.000
_cell.length_b   1.000
_cell.length_c   1.000
_cell.angle_alpha   90.00
_cell.angle_beta   90.00
_cell.angle_gamma   90.00
#
_symmetry.space_group_name_H-M   'P 1'
#
loop_
_entity.id
_entity.type
_entity.pdbx_description
1 polymer ?
#
loop_
_entity_poly.entity_id
_entity_poly.type
_entity_poly.pdbx_seq_one_letter_code
_entity_poly.pdbx_strand_id
1 'polypeptide(L)'
;MGPCMSKKEGSTEWSETQTARKDSTTKPVPIQDGLDANAQVSPQPPSNNNQPYTIEVFDEAPPKYQESPWTCPSGVRKVLDLLKAASKVNYGGHKGAWAAFKERHGQIWLDSAYTLHPLTSRAILLYAAVRLLVGNALGSNTTFYFTTFPNVETDQLSDVELNTLKALMKVMNARTFRLACELISQDETALAGQDLKDFISNDANFLKDDTADEKLVKLLAFTRQKMKGFWHGWDGRDLDFKKLRSLHKKACKESEKQPKLLNNTSFIYQMAVDGYKRQLKSGTIYPVSCTLILGTRLEPAEVDAIQKCQLEGGKASNEAAKQAHSRKKAPLWRRPTQPEPDSAAKNAGSVAEELGQVGHQFCIQAIVFTDHLNHQAKEAYLKVDNYRQGKPDDINDVTFVSEARLLCNFLSPLWLFKTTTSHDPRVDGWNELRAKPQYNEENIADKTV
;
A
#
# COMPACT_ATOMS: atom_id res chain seq x y z
N MET A 1 75.56 22.06 -11.06
CA MET A 1 75.88 21.01 -12.06
C MET A 1 74.82 21.06 -13.16
N GLY A 2 75.20 20.80 -14.41
CA GLY A 2 74.29 20.82 -15.57
C GLY A 2 73.88 19.42 -16.05
N PRO A 3 73.53 19.23 -17.34
CA PRO A 3 72.10 19.22 -17.73
C PRO A 3 71.75 18.12 -18.77
N CYS A 4 70.57 18.25 -19.42
CA CYS A 4 70.08 17.48 -20.60
C CYS A 4 69.66 16.02 -20.32
N MET A 5 68.80 15.35 -21.13
CA MET A 5 68.14 15.65 -22.44
C MET A 5 66.58 15.58 -22.32
N SER A 6 65.71 16.19 -23.17
CA SER A 6 65.50 16.07 -24.64
C SER A 6 65.09 14.63 -25.07
N LYS A 7 64.07 14.28 -25.89
CA LYS A 7 63.13 14.90 -26.88
C LYS A 7 61.85 14.00 -26.98
N LYS A 8 60.72 14.26 -27.69
CA LYS A 8 60.22 15.33 -28.59
C LYS A 8 58.65 15.39 -28.60
N GLU A 9 58.09 16.14 -29.57
CA GLU A 9 56.68 16.40 -29.96
C GLU A 9 55.80 15.21 -30.44
N GLY A 10 54.49 15.50 -30.62
CA GLY A 10 53.51 14.63 -31.33
C GLY A 10 52.11 15.25 -31.48
N SER A 11 51.97 16.43 -32.12
CA SER A 11 50.69 17.14 -32.29
C SER A 11 49.95 16.80 -33.58
N THR A 12 48.61 16.76 -33.54
CA THR A 12 47.76 17.09 -34.69
C THR A 12 46.43 17.68 -34.21
N GLU A 13 46.21 18.93 -34.58
CA GLU A 13 44.96 19.69 -34.43
C GLU A 13 44.43 19.93 -35.85
N TRP A 14 43.15 19.67 -36.10
CA TRP A 14 42.44 20.15 -37.30
C TRP A 14 40.99 20.47 -36.95
N SER A 15 40.45 21.46 -37.64
CA SER A 15 39.43 22.36 -37.09
C SER A 15 38.14 22.40 -37.92
N GLU A 16 37.26 23.33 -37.52
CA GLU A 16 35.91 23.58 -38.02
C GLU A 16 35.72 23.50 -39.54
N THR A 17 34.48 23.20 -39.95
CA THR A 17 33.88 23.93 -41.08
C THR A 17 32.44 24.27 -40.75
N GLN A 18 32.16 25.57 -40.57
CA GLN A 18 30.81 26.08 -40.40
C GLN A 18 30.11 26.20 -41.76
N THR A 19 28.79 26.06 -41.80
CA THR A 19 27.94 26.69 -42.83
C THR A 19 26.62 27.10 -42.18
N ALA A 20 26.05 28.23 -42.62
CA ALA A 20 25.17 29.03 -41.77
C ALA A 20 23.85 29.45 -42.44
N ARG A 21 22.91 29.90 -41.59
CA ARG A 21 21.67 30.64 -41.88
C ARG A 21 20.56 29.89 -42.64
N LYS A 22 19.39 29.82 -41.96
CA LYS A 22 18.42 30.91 -42.12
C LYS A 22 17.54 31.10 -40.89
N ASP A 23 17.05 32.33 -40.75
CA ASP A 23 16.32 32.84 -39.60
C ASP A 23 14.80 32.61 -39.70
N SER A 24 14.15 32.46 -38.54
CA SER A 24 12.87 33.15 -38.28
C SER A 24 12.66 33.31 -36.77
N THR A 25 12.57 34.56 -36.31
CA THR A 25 12.30 34.95 -34.91
C THR A 25 10.80 34.95 -34.59
N THR A 26 10.42 34.58 -33.35
CA THR A 26 9.34 35.27 -32.61
C THR A 26 9.25 34.87 -31.13
N LYS A 27 8.92 35.87 -30.30
CA LYS A 27 8.46 35.87 -28.89
C LYS A 27 7.90 37.29 -28.61
N PRO A 28 7.09 37.53 -27.56
CA PRO A 28 6.01 36.71 -26.98
C PRO A 28 4.74 37.53 -26.57
N VAL A 29 3.60 36.86 -26.25
CA VAL A 29 2.49 37.37 -25.37
C VAL A 29 1.66 38.55 -25.99
N PRO A 30 0.40 38.91 -25.58
CA PRO A 30 -0.46 38.48 -24.45
C PRO A 30 -1.93 38.01 -24.73
N ILE A 31 -2.48 37.25 -23.76
CA ILE A 31 -3.77 37.38 -23.02
C ILE A 31 -5.15 37.59 -23.74
N GLN A 32 -6.12 36.79 -23.26
CA GLN A 32 -7.58 37.02 -23.02
C GLN A 32 -8.68 36.27 -23.80
N ASP A 33 -9.65 35.82 -22.99
CA ASP A 33 -11.09 35.49 -23.16
C ASP A 33 -11.61 34.76 -24.41
N GLY A 34 -12.24 33.60 -24.14
CA GLY A 34 -13.00 32.78 -25.08
C GLY A 34 -13.89 31.77 -24.33
N LEU A 35 -14.97 32.25 -23.72
CA LEU A 35 -15.93 31.43 -22.98
C LEU A 35 -16.87 30.67 -23.93
N ASP A 36 -16.56 29.41 -24.25
CA ASP A 36 -17.48 28.51 -24.95
C ASP A 36 -18.58 27.99 -24.01
N ALA A 37 -19.59 28.83 -23.80
CA ALA A 37 -20.73 28.56 -22.93
C ALA A 37 -21.75 27.60 -23.58
N ASN A 38 -21.45 26.30 -23.60
CA ASN A 38 -22.46 25.25 -23.92
C ASN A 38 -22.17 23.85 -23.31
N ALA A 39 -21.36 23.75 -22.26
CA ALA A 39 -21.29 22.53 -21.46
C ALA A 39 -22.56 22.40 -20.61
N GLN A 40 -23.41 21.40 -20.89
CA GLN A 40 -24.59 21.12 -20.06
C GLN A 40 -24.14 20.78 -18.63
N VAL A 41 -24.72 21.46 -17.64
CA VAL A 41 -24.46 21.20 -16.22
C VAL A 41 -25.08 19.86 -15.84
N SER A 42 -24.24 18.82 -15.72
CA SER A 42 -24.61 17.59 -15.03
C SER A 42 -25.09 17.94 -13.61
N PRO A 43 -26.30 17.53 -13.18
CA PRO A 43 -26.80 17.85 -11.86
C PRO A 43 -25.84 17.38 -10.77
N GLN A 44 -25.41 18.29 -9.89
CA GLN A 44 -24.69 17.90 -8.69
C GLN A 44 -25.63 17.07 -7.80
N PRO A 45 -25.25 15.87 -7.34
CA PRO A 45 -25.94 15.23 -6.24
C PRO A 45 -25.81 16.13 -4.98
N PRO A 46 -26.86 16.27 -4.16
CA PRO A 46 -26.81 17.16 -3.01
C PRO A 46 -25.79 16.66 -1.98
N SER A 47 -24.87 17.54 -1.58
CA SER A 47 -23.96 17.28 -0.47
C SER A 47 -24.76 17.15 0.82
N ASN A 48 -24.80 15.95 1.40
CA ASN A 48 -25.52 15.70 2.66
C ASN A 48 -24.90 14.53 3.44
N ASN A 49 -23.91 14.83 4.27
CA ASN A 49 -23.35 13.86 5.22
C ASN A 49 -24.42 13.50 6.28
N ASN A 50 -24.31 12.28 6.85
CA ASN A 50 -25.15 11.71 7.92
C ASN A 50 -26.48 11.03 7.51
N GLN A 51 -26.63 10.51 6.29
CA GLN A 51 -27.58 9.40 6.07
C GLN A 51 -26.94 8.05 6.47
N PRO A 52 -27.69 7.13 7.12
CA PRO A 52 -27.22 5.77 7.35
C PRO A 52 -27.12 5.01 6.02
N TYR A 53 -26.09 4.17 5.88
CA TYR A 53 -25.88 3.37 4.68
C TYR A 53 -27.02 2.35 4.46
N THR A 54 -27.91 2.65 3.53
CA THR A 54 -28.82 1.66 2.95
C THR A 54 -28.04 0.83 1.93
N ILE A 55 -28.04 -0.49 2.07
CA ILE A 55 -27.53 -1.38 1.02
C ILE A 55 -28.59 -1.43 -0.06
N GLU A 56 -28.31 -0.86 -1.23
CA GLU A 56 -29.12 -1.08 -2.43
C GLU A 56 -29.01 -2.55 -2.83
N VAL A 57 -30.08 -3.30 -2.59
CA VAL A 57 -30.25 -4.65 -3.11
C VAL A 57 -30.64 -4.51 -4.57
N PHE A 58 -29.72 -4.85 -5.47
CA PHE A 58 -30.00 -4.93 -6.90
C PHE A 58 -30.91 -6.14 -7.17
N ASP A 59 -32.22 -5.92 -7.09
CA ASP A 59 -33.26 -6.93 -7.42
C ASP A 59 -33.22 -7.31 -8.91
N GLU A 60 -32.76 -6.41 -9.78
CA GLU A 60 -32.45 -6.73 -11.18
C GLU A 60 -31.05 -7.34 -11.31
N ALA A 61 -30.98 -8.49 -11.99
CA ALA A 61 -29.70 -9.08 -12.38
C ALA A 61 -28.94 -8.09 -13.29
N PRO A 62 -27.60 -7.96 -13.14
CA PRO A 62 -26.82 -7.01 -13.93
C PRO A 62 -27.03 -7.25 -15.43
N PRO A 63 -27.12 -6.17 -16.24
CA PRO A 63 -27.53 -6.26 -17.63
C PRO A 63 -26.67 -7.29 -18.37
N LYS A 64 -27.34 -8.19 -19.12
CA LYS A 64 -26.65 -9.22 -19.91
C LYS A 64 -25.66 -8.53 -20.85
N TYR A 65 -24.38 -8.64 -20.53
CA TYR A 65 -23.29 -8.18 -21.39
C TYR A 65 -23.53 -8.74 -22.79
N GLN A 66 -23.80 -7.86 -23.76
CA GLN A 66 -23.88 -8.28 -25.15
C GLN A 66 -22.57 -8.94 -25.53
N GLU A 67 -22.64 -10.07 -26.25
CA GLU A 67 -21.45 -10.77 -26.70
C GLU A 67 -20.70 -9.88 -27.69
N SER A 68 -19.68 -9.19 -27.17
CA SER A 68 -18.80 -8.35 -27.95
C SER A 68 -18.19 -9.20 -29.08
N PRO A 69 -18.32 -8.78 -30.37
CA PRO A 69 -17.81 -9.57 -31.49
C PRO A 69 -16.27 -9.67 -31.50
N TRP A 70 -15.61 -8.94 -30.61
CA TRP A 70 -14.19 -9.05 -30.32
C TRP A 70 -13.91 -10.31 -29.51
N THR A 71 -13.37 -11.34 -30.17
CA THR A 71 -12.90 -12.57 -29.52
C THR A 71 -11.91 -12.24 -28.40
N CYS A 72 -12.37 -12.35 -27.14
CA CYS A 72 -11.56 -12.05 -25.96
C CYS A 72 -10.21 -12.80 -26.02
N PRO A 73 -9.06 -12.09 -26.02
CA PRO A 73 -7.75 -12.68 -26.27
C PRO A 73 -7.43 -13.84 -25.32
N SER A 74 -6.75 -14.87 -25.83
CA SER A 74 -6.49 -16.12 -25.10
C SER A 74 -5.89 -15.92 -23.71
N GLY A 75 -4.92 -15.00 -23.57
CA GLY A 75 -4.33 -14.64 -22.27
C GLY A 75 -5.32 -13.96 -21.31
N VAL A 76 -6.17 -13.06 -21.82
CA VAL A 76 -7.23 -12.40 -21.02
C VAL A 76 -8.28 -13.42 -20.58
N ARG A 77 -8.63 -14.38 -21.45
CA ARG A 77 -9.52 -15.49 -21.12
C ARG A 77 -8.91 -16.38 -20.02
N LYS A 78 -7.64 -16.81 -20.16
CA LYS A 78 -6.92 -17.57 -19.12
C LYS A 78 -6.97 -16.87 -17.76
N VAL A 79 -6.65 -15.57 -17.71
CA VAL A 79 -6.71 -14.77 -16.46
C VAL A 79 -8.14 -14.71 -15.91
N LEU A 80 -9.14 -14.40 -16.75
CA LEU A 80 -10.54 -14.31 -16.31
C LEU A 80 -11.06 -15.64 -15.75
N ASP A 81 -10.79 -16.75 -16.42
CA ASP A 81 -11.23 -18.09 -15.99
C ASP A 81 -10.50 -18.54 -14.71
N LEU A 82 -9.26 -18.07 -14.51
CA LEU A 82 -8.53 -18.24 -13.26
C LEU A 82 -9.13 -17.44 -12.10
N LEU A 83 -9.55 -16.19 -12.33
CA LEU A 83 -10.24 -15.38 -11.31
C LEU A 83 -11.63 -15.96 -10.96
N LYS A 84 -12.32 -16.57 -11.93
CA LYS A 84 -13.55 -17.37 -11.73
C LYS A 84 -13.30 -18.71 -11.02
N ALA A 85 -12.11 -19.28 -11.14
CA ALA A 85 -11.73 -20.46 -10.37
C ALA A 85 -11.40 -20.06 -8.92
N ALA A 86 -10.71 -18.94 -8.70
CA ALA A 86 -10.44 -18.37 -7.37
C ALA A 86 -11.74 -18.05 -6.60
N SER A 87 -12.78 -17.57 -7.28
CA SER A 87 -14.10 -17.35 -6.67
C SER A 87 -14.87 -18.64 -6.33
N LYS A 88 -14.41 -19.81 -6.79
CA LYS A 88 -15.02 -21.13 -6.55
C LYS A 88 -14.24 -21.98 -5.54
N VAL A 89 -13.03 -21.58 -5.13
CA VAL A 89 -12.26 -22.26 -4.08
C VAL A 89 -13.08 -22.25 -2.79
N ASN A 90 -13.34 -23.42 -2.22
CA ASN A 90 -14.06 -23.59 -0.96
C ASN A 90 -13.20 -24.40 0.01
N TYR A 91 -12.91 -23.83 1.18
CA TYR A 91 -12.14 -24.53 2.23
C TYR A 91 -12.50 -24.03 3.63
N GLY A 92 -12.58 -24.91 4.63
CA GLY A 92 -12.86 -24.53 6.03
C GLY A 92 -14.22 -23.83 6.26
N GLY A 93 -15.12 -23.88 5.27
CA GLY A 93 -16.38 -23.13 5.23
C GLY A 93 -16.30 -21.79 4.46
N HIS A 94 -15.11 -21.30 4.11
CA HIS A 94 -14.92 -20.09 3.30
C HIS A 94 -15.22 -20.33 1.83
N LYS A 95 -16.01 -19.43 1.22
CA LYS A 95 -16.52 -19.56 -0.14
C LYS A 95 -15.94 -18.49 -1.07
N GLY A 96 -14.86 -18.85 -1.75
CA GLY A 96 -14.18 -18.04 -2.76
C GLY A 96 -13.17 -17.06 -2.16
N ALA A 97 -12.08 -16.84 -2.90
CA ALA A 97 -11.03 -15.87 -2.55
C ALA A 97 -11.62 -14.47 -2.24
N TRP A 98 -12.53 -14.02 -3.10
CA TRP A 98 -13.04 -12.64 -3.09
C TRP A 98 -14.15 -12.38 -2.06
N ALA A 99 -14.40 -13.29 -1.10
CA ALA A 99 -15.34 -13.05 -0.01
C ALA A 99 -14.93 -11.83 0.83
N ALA A 100 -13.66 -11.78 1.25
CA ALA A 100 -13.09 -10.66 2.02
C ALA A 100 -13.34 -9.28 1.39
N PHE A 101 -13.32 -9.23 0.05
CA PHE A 101 -13.50 -8.01 -0.74
C PHE A 101 -14.92 -7.40 -0.64
N LYS A 102 -15.92 -8.13 -0.15
CA LYS A 102 -17.28 -7.61 0.09
C LYS A 102 -17.60 -7.33 1.56
N GLU A 103 -16.71 -7.71 2.47
CA GLU A 103 -17.03 -7.88 3.90
C GLU A 103 -16.07 -7.11 4.81
N ARG A 104 -15.00 -6.55 4.24
CA ARG A 104 -13.90 -5.89 4.94
C ARG A 104 -13.47 -4.65 4.15
N HIS A 105 -12.99 -3.63 4.84
CA HIS A 105 -12.29 -2.51 4.20
C HIS A 105 -10.87 -2.95 3.84
N GLY A 106 -10.54 -2.93 2.55
CA GLY A 106 -9.22 -3.28 2.04
C GLY A 106 -8.27 -2.09 2.04
N GLN A 107 -7.07 -2.23 2.59
CA GLN A 107 -5.99 -1.25 2.42
C GLN A 107 -4.85 -1.88 1.63
N ILE A 108 -4.65 -1.44 0.39
CA ILE A 108 -3.65 -2.04 -0.52
C ILE A 108 -2.46 -1.10 -0.63
N TRP A 109 -1.35 -1.46 0.01
CA TRP A 109 -0.12 -0.67 0.03
C TRP A 109 0.86 -1.19 -1.03
N LEU A 110 1.18 -0.36 -2.02
CA LEU A 110 2.08 -0.69 -3.13
C LEU A 110 3.47 -0.16 -2.84
N ASP A 111 4.46 -1.04 -2.80
CA ASP A 111 5.85 -0.62 -2.73
C ASP A 111 6.27 0.17 -3.98
N SER A 112 6.82 1.34 -3.72
CA SER A 112 7.17 2.38 -4.68
C SER A 112 8.55 2.98 -4.40
N ALA A 113 9.42 2.22 -3.72
CA ALA A 113 10.83 2.59 -3.60
C ALA A 113 11.52 2.61 -4.97
N TYR A 114 12.29 3.66 -5.28
CA TYR A 114 12.97 3.80 -6.58
C TYR A 114 14.07 2.73 -6.80
N THR A 115 14.52 2.08 -5.72
CA THR A 115 15.52 1.01 -5.73
C THR A 115 14.95 -0.36 -6.08
N LEU A 116 13.62 -0.49 -6.25
CA LEU A 116 12.99 -1.73 -6.70
C LEU A 116 13.50 -2.14 -8.09
N HIS A 117 13.83 -3.42 -8.24
CA HIS A 117 14.20 -3.94 -9.56
C HIS A 117 13.02 -3.80 -10.54
N PRO A 118 13.23 -3.49 -11.84
CA PRO A 118 12.13 -3.25 -12.78
C PRO A 118 11.18 -4.43 -12.98
N LEU A 119 11.58 -5.67 -12.68
CA LEU A 119 10.68 -6.83 -12.64
C LEU A 119 9.78 -6.77 -11.40
N THR A 120 10.35 -6.57 -10.22
CA THR A 120 9.63 -6.39 -8.94
C THR A 120 8.61 -5.26 -9.01
N SER A 121 9.00 -4.10 -9.56
CA SER A 121 8.10 -2.97 -9.79
C SER A 121 6.91 -3.32 -10.69
N ARG A 122 7.12 -4.10 -11.76
CA ARG A 122 6.05 -4.60 -12.65
C ARG A 122 5.18 -5.65 -11.96
N ALA A 123 5.78 -6.53 -11.16
CA ALA A 123 5.11 -7.60 -10.43
C ALA A 123 4.14 -7.04 -9.37
N ILE A 124 4.60 -6.06 -8.57
CA ILE A 124 3.80 -5.27 -7.63
C ILE A 124 2.60 -4.63 -8.34
N LEU A 125 2.85 -3.91 -9.44
CA LEU A 125 1.81 -3.20 -10.18
C LEU A 125 0.79 -4.14 -10.85
N LEU A 126 1.24 -5.26 -11.42
CA LEU A 126 0.37 -6.29 -11.99
C LEU A 126 -0.56 -6.87 -10.91
N TYR A 127 -0.02 -7.19 -9.74
CA TYR A 127 -0.81 -7.76 -8.67
C TYR A 127 -1.80 -6.75 -8.06
N ALA A 128 -1.38 -5.51 -7.87
CA ALA A 128 -2.26 -4.42 -7.45
C ALA A 128 -3.39 -4.18 -8.47
N ALA A 129 -3.12 -4.30 -9.77
CA ALA A 129 -4.13 -4.20 -10.81
C ALA A 129 -5.17 -5.34 -10.74
N VAL A 130 -4.77 -6.56 -10.35
CA VAL A 130 -5.73 -7.65 -10.07
C VAL A 130 -6.63 -7.28 -8.89
N ARG A 131 -6.06 -6.79 -7.78
CA ARG A 131 -6.85 -6.37 -6.61
C ARG A 131 -7.79 -5.21 -6.94
N LEU A 132 -7.37 -4.24 -7.76
CA LEU A 132 -8.19 -3.11 -8.20
C LEU A 132 -9.35 -3.58 -9.11
N LEU A 133 -9.05 -4.33 -10.17
CA LEU A 133 -10.06 -4.76 -11.14
C LEU A 133 -11.10 -5.69 -10.51
N VAL A 134 -10.68 -6.60 -9.63
CA VAL A 134 -11.61 -7.47 -8.89
C VAL A 134 -12.40 -6.66 -7.85
N GLY A 135 -11.77 -5.74 -7.11
CA GLY A 135 -12.47 -4.91 -6.13
C GLY A 135 -13.55 -4.03 -6.76
N ASN A 136 -13.22 -3.33 -7.85
CA ASN A 136 -14.17 -2.47 -8.55
C ASN A 136 -15.32 -3.29 -9.17
N ALA A 137 -15.04 -4.49 -9.69
CA ALA A 137 -16.07 -5.41 -10.20
C ALA A 137 -16.96 -6.04 -9.11
N LEU A 138 -16.61 -5.89 -7.82
CA LEU A 138 -17.37 -6.42 -6.68
C LEU A 138 -17.97 -5.34 -5.78
N GLY A 139 -17.78 -4.05 -6.11
CA GLY A 139 -18.23 -2.91 -5.30
C GLY A 139 -17.42 -2.70 -4.01
N SER A 140 -16.18 -3.17 -3.97
CA SER A 140 -15.36 -3.26 -2.76
C SER A 140 -14.90 -1.90 -2.22
N ASN A 141 -15.16 -1.65 -0.93
CA ASN A 141 -14.54 -0.56 -0.18
C ASN A 141 -13.04 -0.86 -0.01
N THR A 142 -12.22 -0.29 -0.89
CA THR A 142 -10.76 -0.50 -0.94
C THR A 142 -10.04 0.82 -1.12
N THR A 143 -9.01 1.09 -0.32
CA THR A 143 -8.13 2.26 -0.47
C THR A 143 -6.71 1.82 -0.85
N PHE A 144 -6.16 2.44 -1.89
CA PHE A 144 -4.81 2.21 -2.39
C PHE A 144 -3.84 3.26 -1.84
N TYR A 145 -2.66 2.82 -1.45
CA TYR A 145 -1.59 3.65 -0.90
C TYR A 145 -0.25 3.33 -1.57
N PHE A 146 0.67 4.29 -1.58
CA PHE A 146 2.06 4.05 -1.97
C PHE A 146 2.98 4.20 -0.77
N THR A 147 4.07 3.42 -0.73
CA THR A 147 4.99 3.41 0.42
C THR A 147 5.79 4.71 0.55
N THR A 148 5.99 5.45 -0.54
CA THR A 148 6.85 6.64 -0.63
C THR A 148 6.12 7.95 -0.97
N PHE A 149 4.81 7.89 -1.28
CA PHE A 149 4.06 9.02 -1.80
C PHE A 149 2.60 9.06 -1.28
N PRO A 150 2.21 10.11 -0.54
CA PRO A 150 0.83 10.31 -0.05
C PRO A 150 -0.08 10.90 -1.12
N ASN A 151 -1.41 10.81 -0.92
CA ASN A 151 -2.38 11.41 -1.82
C ASN A 151 -2.46 12.95 -1.66
N VAL A 152 -1.67 13.67 -2.47
CA VAL A 152 -1.74 15.14 -2.63
C VAL A 152 -2.90 15.62 -3.53
N GLU A 153 -3.75 14.71 -3.97
CA GLU A 153 -4.96 14.94 -4.79
C GLU A 153 -6.22 14.52 -4.00
N THR A 154 -6.16 14.48 -2.65
CA THR A 154 -7.26 14.09 -1.77
C THR A 154 -8.14 15.26 -1.36
N ASP A 155 -9.43 14.98 -1.21
CA ASP A 155 -10.48 15.78 -0.58
C ASP A 155 -10.54 15.62 0.96
N GLN A 156 -9.83 14.64 1.52
CA GLN A 156 -9.85 14.30 2.95
C GLN A 156 -8.97 15.24 3.82
N LEU A 157 -8.29 16.21 3.19
CA LEU A 157 -7.47 17.24 3.84
C LEU A 157 -7.98 18.62 3.45
N SER A 158 -8.05 19.54 4.40
CA SER A 158 -8.25 20.97 4.11
C SER A 158 -7.08 21.57 3.35
N ASP A 159 -7.28 22.72 2.69
CA ASP A 159 -6.19 23.45 2.01
C ASP A 159 -4.99 23.74 2.92
N VAL A 160 -5.23 23.99 4.21
CA VAL A 160 -4.19 24.23 5.21
C VAL A 160 -3.36 22.97 5.42
N GLU A 161 -4.00 21.83 5.71
CA GLU A 161 -3.33 20.55 5.94
C GLU A 161 -2.63 20.03 4.68
N LEU A 162 -3.23 20.25 3.51
CA LEU A 162 -2.63 19.92 2.22
C LEU A 162 -1.41 20.81 1.92
N ASN A 163 -1.38 22.06 2.39
CA ASN A 163 -0.20 22.93 2.30
C ASN A 163 0.88 22.55 3.33
N THR A 164 0.51 22.16 4.55
CA THR A 164 1.42 21.53 5.52
C THR A 164 2.03 20.25 4.94
N LEU A 165 1.24 19.38 4.30
CA LEU A 165 1.73 18.18 3.63
C LEU A 165 2.71 18.52 2.50
N LYS A 166 2.40 19.48 1.63
CA LYS A 166 3.32 19.94 0.57
C LYS A 166 4.64 20.46 1.15
N ALA A 167 4.61 21.22 2.24
CA ALA A 167 5.81 21.71 2.93
C ALA A 167 6.62 20.56 3.55
N LEU A 168 5.98 19.64 4.28
CA LEU A 168 6.61 18.43 4.81
C LEU A 168 7.26 17.60 3.69
N MET A 169 6.64 17.50 2.51
CA MET A 169 7.20 16.81 1.35
C MET A 169 8.41 17.51 0.74
N LYS A 170 8.52 18.85 0.79
CA LYS A 170 9.76 19.56 0.40
C LYS A 170 10.90 19.16 1.34
N VAL A 171 10.67 19.23 2.65
CA VAL A 171 11.65 18.87 3.69
C VAL A 171 12.06 17.40 3.57
N MET A 172 11.09 16.50 3.38
CA MET A 172 11.29 15.07 3.15
C MET A 172 12.19 14.78 1.93
N ASN A 173 12.16 15.65 0.91
CA ASN A 173 12.96 15.55 -0.31
C ASN A 173 14.31 16.31 -0.25
N ALA A 174 14.71 16.85 0.91
CA ALA A 174 15.95 17.61 1.07
C ALA A 174 17.19 16.70 1.03
N ARG A 175 18.20 17.08 0.23
CA ARG A 175 19.44 16.28 0.04
C ARG A 175 20.54 16.53 1.08
N THR A 176 20.48 17.67 1.78
CA THR A 176 21.44 18.08 2.83
C THR A 176 20.70 18.63 4.05
N PHE A 177 21.27 18.49 5.25
CA PHE A 177 20.68 19.04 6.48
C PHE A 177 20.44 20.55 6.38
N ARG A 178 21.41 21.29 5.82
CA ARG A 178 21.30 22.74 5.62
C ARG A 178 20.09 23.11 4.76
N LEU A 179 19.85 22.41 3.65
CA LEU A 179 18.68 22.62 2.78
C LEU A 179 17.36 22.27 3.49
N ALA A 180 17.35 21.24 4.35
CA ALA A 180 16.18 20.92 5.16
C ALA A 180 15.84 22.06 6.14
N CYS A 181 16.84 22.61 6.83
CA CYS A 181 16.67 23.77 7.72
C CYS A 181 16.26 25.06 6.97
N GLU A 182 16.82 25.30 5.78
CA GLU A 182 16.43 26.38 4.88
C GLU A 182 14.93 26.27 4.50
N LEU A 183 14.48 25.08 4.09
CA LEU A 183 13.08 24.83 3.73
C LEU A 183 12.12 24.96 4.92
N ILE A 184 12.51 24.47 6.10
CA ILE A 184 11.70 24.62 7.34
C ILE A 184 11.53 26.09 7.72
N SER A 185 12.52 26.93 7.43
CA SER A 185 12.48 28.37 7.68
C SER A 185 11.68 29.12 6.60
N GLN A 186 11.70 28.66 5.36
CA GLN A 186 10.93 29.24 4.24
C GLN A 186 9.42 28.93 4.34
N ASP A 187 9.06 27.72 4.77
CA ASP A 187 7.67 27.27 4.93
C ASP A 187 7.17 27.35 6.39
N GLU A 188 7.77 28.18 7.24
CA GLU A 188 7.50 28.21 8.69
C GLU A 188 6.01 28.33 9.03
N THR A 189 5.24 29.17 8.32
CA THR A 189 3.78 29.30 8.52
C THR A 189 3.00 28.02 8.18
N ALA A 190 3.43 27.26 7.16
CA ALA A 190 2.79 26.00 6.78
C ALA A 190 3.25 24.81 7.65
N LEU A 191 4.38 24.95 8.35
CA LEU A 191 4.97 23.95 9.25
C LEU A 191 4.72 24.26 10.74
N ALA A 192 3.89 25.25 11.05
CA ALA A 192 3.43 25.54 12.40
C ALA A 192 2.79 24.30 13.06
N GLY A 193 3.12 24.05 14.33
CA GLY A 193 2.67 22.86 15.07
C GLY A 193 3.26 21.52 14.59
N GLN A 194 4.22 21.52 13.66
CA GLN A 194 4.94 20.30 13.25
C GLN A 194 6.26 20.09 14.02
N ASP A 195 6.58 20.96 14.98
CA ASP A 195 7.74 20.92 15.89
C ASP A 195 9.11 20.81 15.22
N LEU A 196 9.21 20.98 13.89
CA LEU A 196 10.45 20.77 13.13
C LEU A 196 11.55 21.78 13.52
N LYS A 197 11.15 23.02 13.83
CA LYS A 197 12.06 24.09 14.28
C LYS A 197 12.63 23.79 15.67
N ASP A 198 11.79 23.32 16.58
CA ASP A 198 12.19 22.91 17.92
C ASP A 198 13.03 21.63 17.90
N PHE A 199 12.72 20.69 17.01
CA PHE A 199 13.51 19.48 16.79
C PHE A 199 14.94 19.80 16.34
N ILE A 200 15.12 20.78 15.45
CA ILE A 200 16.44 21.25 15.01
C ILE A 200 17.16 22.05 16.11
N SER A 201 16.43 22.84 16.90
CA SER A 201 17.00 23.71 17.92
C SER A 201 17.36 23.00 19.23
N ASN A 202 16.85 21.78 19.44
CA ASN A 202 17.16 20.95 20.59
C ASN A 202 18.33 20.00 20.30
N ASP A 203 19.52 20.36 20.78
CA ASP A 203 20.75 19.57 20.64
C ASP A 203 20.61 18.12 21.11
N ALA A 204 19.72 17.80 22.06
CA ALA A 204 19.52 16.44 22.56
C ALA A 204 18.94 15.46 21.51
N ASN A 205 18.40 15.95 20.39
CA ASN A 205 17.99 15.12 19.25
C ASN A 205 19.17 14.64 18.40
N PHE A 206 20.37 15.20 18.61
CA PHE A 206 21.57 14.91 17.85
C PHE A 206 22.68 14.41 18.78
N LEU A 207 23.53 13.51 18.28
CA LEU A 207 24.78 13.20 18.96
C LEU A 207 25.79 14.32 18.70
N LYS A 208 26.74 14.51 19.63
CA LYS A 208 27.77 15.57 19.53
C LYS A 208 28.66 15.40 18.29
N ASP A 209 28.81 14.15 17.86
CA ASP A 209 29.61 13.63 16.76
C ASP A 209 28.78 13.30 15.50
N ASP A 210 27.44 13.49 15.52
CA ASP A 210 26.60 13.32 14.32
C ASP A 210 27.12 14.17 13.15
N THR A 211 27.43 13.52 12.04
CA THR A 211 27.68 14.20 10.76
C THR A 211 26.42 14.89 10.26
N ALA A 212 26.58 15.87 9.36
CA ALA A 212 25.45 16.52 8.70
C ALA A 212 24.52 15.55 7.94
N ASP A 213 25.00 14.36 7.58
CA ASP A 213 24.19 13.32 6.95
C ASP A 213 23.37 12.51 7.95
N GLU A 214 23.90 12.24 9.15
CA GLU A 214 23.13 11.62 10.24
C GLU A 214 22.09 12.58 10.83
N LYS A 215 22.43 13.87 11.00
CA LYS A 215 21.46 14.90 11.39
C LYS A 215 20.32 15.02 10.37
N LEU A 216 20.63 14.91 9.07
CA LEU A 216 19.61 14.84 8.03
C LEU A 216 18.75 13.58 8.15
N VAL A 217 19.32 12.39 8.28
CA VAL A 217 18.55 11.13 8.41
C VAL A 217 17.58 11.20 9.60
N LYS A 218 18.02 11.73 10.76
CA LYS A 218 17.19 11.94 11.94
C LYS A 218 16.05 12.93 11.69
N LEU A 219 16.34 14.09 11.09
CA LEU A 219 15.34 15.10 10.74
C LEU A 219 14.32 14.60 9.70
N LEU A 220 14.78 13.86 8.68
CA LEU A 220 13.89 13.26 7.68
C LEU A 220 13.00 12.20 8.34
N ALA A 221 13.54 11.33 9.19
CA ALA A 221 12.75 10.34 9.92
C ALA A 221 11.68 11.00 10.81
N PHE A 222 12.00 12.08 11.51
CA PHE A 222 11.04 12.87 12.30
C PHE A 222 9.98 13.55 11.40
N THR A 223 10.38 14.14 10.27
CA THR A 223 9.48 14.71 9.26
C THR A 223 8.48 13.66 8.76
N ARG A 224 8.93 12.43 8.50
CA ARG A 224 8.06 11.31 8.08
C ARG A 224 7.07 10.90 9.19
N GLN A 225 7.45 10.96 10.47
CA GLN A 225 6.49 10.73 11.57
C GLN A 225 5.40 11.82 11.62
N LYS A 226 5.75 13.09 11.35
CA LYS A 226 4.77 14.19 11.24
C LYS A 226 3.84 14.03 10.04
N MET A 227 4.34 13.52 8.91
CA MET A 227 3.53 13.23 7.72
C MET A 227 2.43 12.16 7.93
N LYS A 228 2.48 11.34 8.98
CA LYS A 228 1.48 10.27 9.25
C LYS A 228 0.03 10.74 9.27
N GLY A 229 -0.22 11.92 9.85
CA GLY A 229 -1.58 12.48 9.96
C GLY A 229 -2.20 12.81 8.60
N PHE A 230 -1.35 13.07 7.61
CA PHE A 230 -1.69 13.57 6.28
C PHE A 230 -1.52 12.50 5.17
N TRP A 231 -1.20 11.25 5.53
CA TRP A 231 -0.89 10.19 4.55
C TRP A 231 -2.15 9.44 4.10
N HIS A 232 -2.99 10.15 3.34
CA HIS A 232 -4.19 9.58 2.72
C HIS A 232 -3.86 8.78 1.46
N GLY A 233 -4.78 7.88 1.08
CA GLY A 233 -4.71 7.07 -0.13
C GLY A 233 -5.75 7.50 -1.17
N TRP A 234 -5.97 6.67 -2.17
CA TRP A 234 -7.00 6.83 -3.21
C TRP A 234 -8.06 5.75 -3.05
N ASP A 235 -9.34 6.10 -3.15
CA ASP A 235 -10.42 5.10 -3.23
C ASP A 235 -10.27 4.28 -4.52
N GLY A 236 -10.48 2.96 -4.45
CA GLY A 236 -10.44 2.08 -5.63
C GLY A 236 -11.45 2.50 -6.70
N ARG A 237 -12.58 3.08 -6.30
CA ARG A 237 -13.62 3.61 -7.19
C ARG A 237 -13.12 4.78 -8.06
N ASP A 238 -12.17 5.57 -7.55
CA ASP A 238 -11.55 6.70 -8.27
C ASP A 238 -10.36 6.27 -9.14
N LEU A 239 -10.02 4.97 -9.16
CA LEU A 239 -8.88 4.41 -9.87
C LEU A 239 -9.29 3.49 -11.01
N ASP A 240 -8.91 3.86 -12.22
CA ASP A 240 -8.66 2.90 -13.29
C ASP A 240 -7.18 2.43 -13.26
N PHE A 241 -6.86 1.39 -14.04
CA PHE A 241 -5.48 0.89 -14.12
C PHE A 241 -4.49 1.94 -14.68
N LYS A 242 -4.95 2.88 -15.52
CA LYS A 242 -4.13 3.93 -16.12
C LYS A 242 -3.70 4.97 -15.06
N LYS A 243 -4.62 5.40 -14.20
CA LYS A 243 -4.40 6.26 -13.03
C LYS A 243 -3.52 5.54 -12.01
N LEU A 244 -3.83 4.29 -11.63
CA LEU A 244 -2.99 3.50 -10.70
C LEU A 244 -1.54 3.39 -11.21
N ARG A 245 -1.34 3.03 -12.48
CA ARG A 245 -0.01 2.95 -13.12
C ARG A 245 0.71 4.30 -13.18
N SER A 246 -0.02 5.38 -13.43
CA SER A 246 0.53 6.74 -13.46
C SER A 246 0.96 7.18 -12.06
N LEU A 247 0.16 6.90 -11.04
CA LEU A 247 0.45 7.20 -9.64
C LEU A 247 1.63 6.36 -9.12
N HIS A 248 1.73 5.07 -9.44
CA HIS A 248 2.89 4.24 -9.08
C HIS A 248 4.18 4.80 -9.69
N LYS A 249 4.14 5.20 -10.98
CA LYS A 249 5.27 5.88 -11.65
C LYS A 249 5.61 7.24 -11.01
N LYS A 250 4.62 7.98 -10.50
CA LYS A 250 4.81 9.23 -9.74
C LYS A 250 5.49 8.94 -8.40
N ALA A 251 5.02 7.93 -7.66
CA ALA A 251 5.55 7.52 -6.36
C ALA A 251 7.01 7.06 -6.43
N CYS A 252 7.39 6.26 -7.45
CA CYS A 252 8.79 5.89 -7.66
C CYS A 252 9.69 7.11 -7.96
N LYS A 253 9.20 8.10 -8.72
CA LYS A 253 9.93 9.35 -8.99
C LYS A 253 10.06 10.27 -7.77
N GLU A 254 9.09 10.27 -6.88
CA GLU A 254 9.21 11.01 -5.60
C GLU A 254 10.16 10.27 -4.64
N SER A 255 10.16 8.92 -4.65
CA SER A 255 11.13 8.12 -3.90
C SER A 255 12.58 8.38 -4.31
N GLU A 256 12.85 8.60 -5.60
CA GLU A 256 14.18 8.92 -6.15
C GLU A 256 14.76 10.23 -5.55
N LYS A 257 13.90 11.10 -5.00
CA LYS A 257 14.33 12.32 -4.29
C LYS A 257 14.72 12.07 -2.83
N GLN A 258 14.44 10.88 -2.29
CA GLN A 258 14.61 10.49 -0.88
C GLN A 258 15.66 9.37 -0.69
N PRO A 259 16.87 9.44 -1.28
CA PRO A 259 17.85 8.34 -1.27
C PRO A 259 18.40 7.97 0.11
N LYS A 260 18.06 8.73 1.16
CA LYS A 260 18.50 8.52 2.55
C LYS A 260 17.45 7.85 3.46
N LEU A 261 16.22 7.65 2.96
CA LEU A 261 15.17 6.89 3.67
C LEU A 261 14.62 5.79 2.76
N LEU A 262 15.52 4.86 2.41
CA LEU A 262 15.26 3.74 1.48
C LEU A 262 14.33 2.67 2.04
N ASN A 263 14.08 2.67 3.36
CA ASN A 263 13.19 1.70 3.98
C ASN A 263 11.99 2.34 4.67
N ASN A 264 10.84 1.74 4.40
CA ASN A 264 9.52 2.24 4.77
C ASN A 264 8.66 1.13 5.38
N THR A 265 9.15 -0.12 5.47
CA THR A 265 8.35 -1.30 5.85
C THR A 265 7.75 -1.13 7.24
N SER A 266 8.59 -0.84 8.25
CA SER A 266 8.17 -0.53 9.61
C SER A 266 7.18 0.65 9.71
N PHE A 267 7.38 1.69 8.90
CA PHE A 267 6.49 2.86 8.86
C PHE A 267 5.08 2.49 8.36
N ILE A 268 4.97 1.61 7.36
CA ILE A 268 3.69 1.16 6.80
C ILE A 268 2.94 0.29 7.82
N TYR A 269 3.63 -0.63 8.50
CA TYR A 269 3.03 -1.43 9.58
C TYR A 269 2.46 -0.54 10.69
N GLN A 270 3.24 0.46 11.12
CA GLN A 270 2.78 1.43 12.11
C GLN A 270 1.62 2.28 11.59
N MET A 271 1.60 2.67 10.31
CA MET A 271 0.50 3.40 9.68
C MET A 271 -0.80 2.60 9.62
N ALA A 272 -0.74 1.32 9.26
CA ALA A 272 -1.89 0.41 9.25
C ALA A 272 -2.47 0.24 10.67
N VAL A 273 -1.61 -0.04 11.65
CA VAL A 273 -1.97 -0.20 13.06
C VAL A 273 -2.54 1.10 13.64
N ASP A 274 -1.89 2.25 13.40
CA ASP A 274 -2.37 3.56 13.86
C ASP A 274 -3.69 3.96 13.17
N GLY A 275 -3.91 3.56 11.91
CA GLY A 275 -5.17 3.76 11.18
C GLY A 275 -6.33 2.99 11.82
N TYR A 276 -6.13 1.70 12.09
CA TYR A 276 -7.12 0.87 12.81
C TYR A 276 -7.39 1.39 14.23
N LYS A 277 -6.34 1.78 14.97
CA LYS A 277 -6.46 2.43 16.29
C LYS A 277 -7.25 3.76 16.24
N ARG A 278 -7.28 4.47 15.10
CA ARG A 278 -8.15 5.66 14.92
C ARG A 278 -9.61 5.24 14.68
N GLN A 279 -9.86 4.27 13.82
CA GLN A 279 -11.22 3.75 13.52
C GLN A 279 -11.94 3.20 14.77
N LEU A 280 -11.21 2.52 15.66
CA LEU A 280 -11.77 2.07 16.94
C LEU A 280 -12.17 3.24 17.85
N LYS A 281 -11.34 4.30 17.91
CA LYS A 281 -11.61 5.50 18.72
C LYS A 281 -12.79 6.33 18.18
N SER A 282 -13.01 6.37 16.87
CA SER A 282 -14.18 7.01 16.25
C SER A 282 -15.46 6.16 16.34
N GLY A 283 -15.39 4.93 16.87
CA GLY A 283 -16.53 4.01 16.97
C GLY A 283 -16.97 3.40 15.63
N THR A 284 -16.32 3.76 14.52
CA THR A 284 -16.53 3.20 13.18
C THR A 284 -15.78 1.87 13.05
N ILE A 285 -16.21 0.88 13.84
CA ILE A 285 -15.60 -0.45 13.91
C ILE A 285 -16.10 -1.29 12.72
N TYR A 286 -15.29 -1.41 11.67
CA TYR A 286 -15.49 -2.39 10.59
C TYR A 286 -14.24 -3.28 10.46
N PRO A 287 -14.36 -4.53 9.96
CA PRO A 287 -13.20 -5.38 9.74
C PRO A 287 -12.28 -4.79 8.66
N VAL A 288 -10.97 -4.85 8.90
CA VAL A 288 -9.93 -4.31 8.00
C VAL A 288 -8.95 -5.40 7.58
N SER A 289 -8.53 -5.38 6.32
CA SER A 289 -7.43 -6.19 5.81
C SER A 289 -6.43 -5.34 5.06
N CYS A 290 -5.23 -5.20 5.63
CA CYS A 290 -4.12 -4.49 5.00
C CYS A 290 -3.31 -5.49 4.15
N THR A 291 -3.30 -5.33 2.83
CA THR A 291 -2.40 -6.08 1.94
C THR A 291 -1.19 -5.21 1.62
N LEU A 292 0.00 -5.60 2.09
CA LEU A 292 1.26 -4.92 1.80
C LEU A 292 1.95 -5.64 0.64
N ILE A 293 2.11 -5.00 -0.51
CA ILE A 293 2.70 -5.59 -1.71
C ILE A 293 4.14 -5.06 -1.84
N LEU A 294 5.11 -5.85 -1.35
CA LEU A 294 6.47 -5.41 -1.01
C LEU A 294 7.54 -6.03 -1.91
N GLY A 295 8.61 -5.27 -2.17
CA GLY A 295 9.82 -5.76 -2.84
C GLY A 295 11.13 -5.18 -2.27
N THR A 296 11.03 -4.19 -1.37
CA THR A 296 12.14 -3.72 -0.54
C THR A 296 12.61 -4.81 0.43
N ARG A 297 13.91 -4.78 0.74
CA ARG A 297 14.50 -5.62 1.80
C ARG A 297 13.99 -5.13 3.15
N LEU A 298 13.68 -6.03 4.07
CA LEU A 298 13.44 -5.65 5.46
C LEU A 298 14.77 -5.66 6.22
N GLU A 299 15.14 -4.56 6.88
CA GLU A 299 16.38 -4.49 7.66
C GLU A 299 16.17 -5.04 9.09
N PRO A 300 17.20 -5.63 9.74
CA PRO A 300 17.05 -6.24 11.06
C PRO A 300 16.47 -5.30 12.13
N ALA A 301 16.85 -4.02 12.12
CA ALA A 301 16.35 -3.03 13.07
C ALA A 301 14.85 -2.67 12.89
N GLU A 302 14.27 -2.98 11.73
CA GLU A 302 12.83 -2.81 11.51
C GLU A 302 12.00 -4.01 11.99
N VAL A 303 12.61 -5.19 12.14
CA VAL A 303 11.90 -6.38 12.65
C VAL A 303 11.34 -6.08 14.03
N ASP A 304 12.16 -5.56 14.96
CA ASP A 304 11.74 -5.19 16.32
C ASP A 304 10.64 -4.11 16.31
N ALA A 305 10.74 -3.14 15.40
CA ALA A 305 9.74 -2.09 15.22
C ALA A 305 8.39 -2.64 14.72
N ILE A 306 8.41 -3.57 13.77
CA ILE A 306 7.21 -4.24 13.24
C ILE A 306 6.60 -5.17 14.30
N GLN A 307 7.43 -5.93 15.03
CA GLN A 307 6.97 -6.78 16.13
C GLN A 307 6.28 -5.95 17.22
N LYS A 308 6.80 -4.76 17.55
CA LYS A 308 6.10 -3.79 18.41
C LYS A 308 4.77 -3.34 17.82
N CYS A 309 4.70 -3.03 16.52
CA CYS A 309 3.44 -2.71 15.83
C CYS A 309 2.43 -3.86 15.94
N GLN A 310 2.86 -5.11 15.77
CA GLN A 310 2.00 -6.29 15.91
C GLN A 310 1.44 -6.44 17.34
N LEU A 311 2.24 -6.17 18.38
CA LEU A 311 1.74 -6.15 19.76
C LEU A 311 0.68 -5.07 20.00
N GLU A 312 0.82 -3.88 19.39
CA GLU A 312 -0.19 -2.81 19.48
C GLU A 312 -1.46 -3.14 18.68
N GLY A 313 -1.32 -3.67 17.46
CA GLY A 313 -2.44 -4.09 16.61
C GLY A 313 -3.23 -5.26 17.21
N GLY A 314 -2.56 -6.27 17.77
CA GLY A 314 -3.20 -7.40 18.45
C GLY A 314 -3.96 -6.96 19.69
N LYS A 315 -3.41 -6.03 20.49
CA LYS A 315 -4.13 -5.41 21.63
C LYS A 315 -5.39 -4.67 21.15
N ALA A 316 -5.30 -3.87 20.10
CA ALA A 316 -6.44 -3.16 19.52
C ALA A 316 -7.52 -4.13 18.96
N SER A 317 -7.11 -5.20 18.29
CA SER A 317 -8.00 -6.25 17.77
C SER A 317 -8.75 -6.97 18.89
N ASN A 318 -8.04 -7.35 19.96
CA ASN A 318 -8.62 -7.92 21.18
C ASN A 318 -9.60 -6.97 21.89
N GLU A 319 -9.34 -5.66 21.88
CA GLU A 319 -10.24 -4.67 22.46
C GLU A 319 -11.53 -4.56 21.63
N ALA A 320 -11.42 -4.48 20.30
CA ALA A 320 -12.57 -4.42 19.39
C ALA A 320 -13.50 -5.63 19.56
N ALA A 321 -12.95 -6.84 19.66
CA ALA A 321 -13.72 -8.06 19.93
C ALA A 321 -14.49 -7.96 21.27
N LYS A 322 -13.83 -7.50 22.34
CA LYS A 322 -14.47 -7.28 23.66
C LYS A 322 -15.57 -6.21 23.62
N GLN A 323 -15.38 -5.13 22.85
CA GLN A 323 -16.40 -4.08 22.68
C GLN A 323 -17.61 -4.58 21.86
N ALA A 324 -17.40 -5.43 20.85
CA ALA A 324 -18.50 -6.10 20.16
C ALA A 324 -19.27 -7.05 21.09
N HIS A 325 -18.54 -7.82 21.90
CA HIS A 325 -19.07 -8.75 22.89
C HIS A 325 -19.96 -8.09 23.95
N SER A 326 -19.58 -6.92 24.48
CA SER A 326 -20.38 -6.22 25.53
C SER A 326 -21.65 -5.57 24.98
N ARG A 327 -21.72 -5.32 23.66
CA ARG A 327 -22.88 -4.69 22.98
C ARG A 327 -23.98 -5.69 22.58
N LYS A 328 -24.01 -6.92 23.14
CA LYS A 328 -24.99 -8.01 22.89
C LYS A 328 -26.45 -7.72 23.34
N LYS A 329 -26.93 -6.47 23.21
CA LYS A 329 -28.36 -6.08 23.20
C LYS A 329 -28.81 -5.37 21.91
N ALA A 330 -27.92 -5.11 20.95
CA ALA A 330 -28.28 -4.63 19.61
C ALA A 330 -27.42 -5.33 18.54
N PRO A 331 -28.01 -6.04 17.55
CA PRO A 331 -27.26 -6.81 16.57
C PRO A 331 -26.75 -5.92 15.42
N LEU A 332 -25.65 -5.21 15.64
CA LEU A 332 -25.06 -4.32 14.62
C LEU A 332 -24.45 -5.07 13.42
N TRP A 333 -24.23 -6.39 13.54
CA TRP A 333 -23.46 -7.21 12.59
C TRP A 333 -24.07 -8.57 12.21
N ARG A 334 -25.34 -8.84 12.56
CA ARG A 334 -25.96 -10.16 12.32
C ARG A 334 -26.61 -10.21 10.93
N ARG A 335 -26.03 -10.97 9.98
CA ARG A 335 -26.70 -11.24 8.69
C ARG A 335 -27.92 -12.16 8.87
N PRO A 336 -29.01 -12.00 8.08
CA PRO A 336 -30.18 -12.89 8.14
C PRO A 336 -29.91 -14.36 7.80
N THR A 337 -28.75 -14.69 7.22
CA THR A 337 -28.42 -16.02 6.68
C THR A 337 -27.46 -16.83 7.55
N GLN A 338 -27.10 -16.37 8.75
CA GLN A 338 -26.54 -17.26 9.77
C GLN A 338 -27.70 -17.96 10.49
N PRO A 339 -27.65 -19.29 10.70
CA PRO A 339 -28.58 -19.94 11.63
C PRO A 339 -28.39 -19.34 13.02
N GLU A 340 -29.46 -19.26 13.82
CA GLU A 340 -29.30 -18.86 15.21
C GLU A 340 -28.40 -19.87 15.95
N PRO A 341 -27.36 -19.43 16.68
CA PRO A 341 -26.73 -20.30 17.66
C PRO A 341 -27.76 -20.60 18.74
N ASP A 342 -27.98 -21.89 19.03
CA ASP A 342 -29.01 -22.33 19.98
C ASP A 342 -28.93 -21.56 21.30
N SER A 343 -30.08 -21.08 21.78
CA SER A 343 -30.21 -20.24 22.98
C SER A 343 -29.84 -20.97 24.29
N ALA A 344 -29.35 -22.21 24.20
CA ALA A 344 -28.79 -23.01 25.27
C ALA A 344 -27.29 -22.73 25.55
N ALA A 345 -26.60 -21.94 24.72
CA ALA A 345 -25.17 -21.64 24.84
C ALA A 345 -24.79 -20.73 26.05
N LYS A 346 -25.07 -21.19 27.28
CA LYS A 346 -24.60 -20.61 28.55
C LYS A 346 -23.11 -20.89 28.79
N ASN A 347 -22.25 -20.49 27.86
CA ASN A 347 -20.81 -20.42 28.08
C ASN A 347 -20.27 -19.11 27.52
N ALA A 348 -19.43 -18.44 28.30
CA ALA A 348 -18.64 -17.30 27.81
C ALA A 348 -17.49 -17.85 26.97
N GLY A 349 -17.77 -18.10 25.68
CA GLY A 349 -16.78 -18.57 24.72
C GLY A 349 -15.54 -17.68 24.71
N SER A 350 -14.38 -18.31 24.58
CA SER A 350 -13.10 -17.62 24.51
C SER A 350 -12.99 -16.78 23.23
N VAL A 351 -12.16 -15.74 23.26
CA VAL A 351 -11.88 -14.91 22.08
C VAL A 351 -11.37 -15.75 20.90
N ALA A 352 -10.66 -16.86 21.17
CA ALA A 352 -10.20 -17.79 20.14
C ALA A 352 -11.36 -18.55 19.44
N GLU A 353 -12.48 -18.81 20.13
CA GLU A 353 -13.65 -19.48 19.55
C GLU A 353 -14.48 -18.56 18.67
N GLU A 354 -14.62 -17.26 19.03
CA GLU A 354 -15.24 -16.27 18.14
C GLU A 354 -14.36 -16.00 16.91
N LEU A 355 -13.04 -15.84 17.10
CA LEU A 355 -12.09 -15.66 15.99
C LEU A 355 -12.04 -16.89 15.06
N GLY A 356 -12.19 -18.10 15.58
CA GLY A 356 -12.33 -19.33 14.77
C GLY A 356 -13.63 -19.42 13.94
N GLN A 357 -14.62 -18.56 14.21
CA GLN A 357 -15.88 -18.49 13.48
C GLN A 357 -15.97 -17.28 12.54
N VAL A 358 -15.46 -16.12 12.98
CA VAL A 358 -15.64 -14.79 12.36
C VAL A 358 -14.36 -14.24 11.71
N GLY A 359 -13.19 -14.76 12.10
CA GLY A 359 -11.89 -14.22 11.70
C GLY A 359 -11.46 -12.97 12.49
N HIS A 360 -10.19 -12.61 12.35
CA HIS A 360 -9.58 -11.42 12.94
C HIS A 360 -10.26 -10.14 12.45
N GLN A 361 -10.53 -9.21 13.37
CA GLN A 361 -11.09 -7.88 13.01
C GLN A 361 -10.08 -7.01 12.25
N PHE A 362 -8.79 -7.21 12.48
CA PHE A 362 -7.68 -6.55 11.79
C PHE A 362 -6.62 -7.59 11.43
N CYS A 363 -6.16 -7.59 10.18
CA CYS A 363 -5.00 -8.38 9.73
C CYS A 363 -4.14 -7.59 8.74
N ILE A 364 -2.88 -8.04 8.60
CA ILE A 364 -1.87 -7.52 7.69
C ILE A 364 -1.28 -8.71 6.91
N GLN A 365 -1.64 -8.86 5.64
CA GLN A 365 -0.98 -9.79 4.73
C GLN A 365 0.16 -9.05 4.01
N ALA A 366 1.41 -9.35 4.35
CA ALA A 366 2.54 -9.00 3.53
C ALA A 366 2.69 -10.00 2.37
N ILE A 367 2.83 -9.49 1.17
CA ILE A 367 3.10 -10.24 -0.07
C ILE A 367 4.45 -9.75 -0.56
N VAL A 368 5.46 -10.61 -0.40
CA VAL A 368 6.86 -10.23 -0.54
C VAL A 368 7.42 -10.88 -1.81
N PHE A 369 7.80 -10.04 -2.75
CA PHE A 369 8.52 -10.44 -3.96
C PHE A 369 10.00 -10.72 -3.65
N THR A 370 10.55 -11.86 -4.10
CA THR A 370 11.79 -12.40 -3.50
C THR A 370 12.93 -12.72 -4.46
N ASP A 371 12.78 -12.60 -5.78
CA ASP A 371 13.84 -12.94 -6.74
C ASP A 371 15.09 -12.04 -6.56
N HIS A 372 14.88 -10.82 -6.08
CA HIS A 372 15.94 -9.83 -5.83
C HIS A 372 16.26 -9.59 -4.33
N LEU A 373 15.67 -10.39 -3.43
CA LEU A 373 15.95 -10.37 -1.99
C LEU A 373 17.04 -11.39 -1.62
N ASN A 374 18.02 -10.96 -0.81
CA ASN A 374 19.02 -11.86 -0.23
C ASN A 374 18.43 -12.68 0.92
N HIS A 375 19.16 -13.73 1.35
CA HIS A 375 18.72 -14.61 2.44
C HIS A 375 18.40 -13.84 3.73
N GLN A 376 19.20 -12.83 4.07
CA GLN A 376 19.01 -12.00 5.26
C GLN A 376 17.67 -11.24 5.25
N ALA A 377 17.25 -10.68 4.11
CA ALA A 377 15.96 -10.01 3.99
C ALA A 377 14.78 -11.01 4.07
N LYS A 378 14.92 -12.21 3.49
CA LYS A 378 13.89 -13.27 3.61
C LYS A 378 13.74 -13.74 5.07
N GLU A 379 14.87 -13.91 5.78
CA GLU A 379 14.90 -14.18 7.22
C GLU A 379 14.28 -13.07 8.08
N ALA A 380 14.51 -11.80 7.74
CA ALA A 380 13.88 -10.68 8.45
C ALA A 380 12.34 -10.75 8.31
N TYR A 381 11.82 -11.02 7.11
CA TYR A 381 10.38 -11.24 6.91
C TYR A 381 9.86 -12.50 7.64
N LEU A 382 10.61 -13.60 7.67
CA LEU A 382 10.25 -14.80 8.44
C LEU A 382 10.20 -14.53 9.97
N LYS A 383 11.04 -13.64 10.50
CA LYS A 383 10.99 -13.19 11.90
C LYS A 383 9.80 -12.26 12.21
N VAL A 384 9.27 -11.57 11.20
CA VAL A 384 8.01 -10.81 11.30
C VAL A 384 6.81 -11.76 11.26
N ASP A 385 6.83 -12.75 10.37
CA ASP A 385 5.82 -13.80 10.23
C ASP A 385 5.66 -14.65 11.50
N ASN A 386 6.76 -15.22 12.00
CA ASN A 386 6.70 -16.23 13.06
C ASN A 386 6.62 -15.63 14.48
N TYR A 387 6.58 -14.30 14.64
CA TYR A 387 6.65 -13.63 15.95
C TYR A 387 5.44 -13.95 16.85
N ARG A 388 4.24 -14.05 16.28
CA ARG A 388 3.00 -14.32 17.01
C ARG A 388 2.32 -15.63 16.62
N GLN A 389 3.00 -16.47 15.85
CA GLN A 389 2.42 -17.68 15.25
C GLN A 389 1.71 -18.55 16.31
N GLY A 390 0.45 -18.89 16.01
CA GLY A 390 -0.39 -19.69 16.91
C GLY A 390 -0.92 -18.96 18.15
N LYS A 391 -0.81 -17.63 18.23
CA LYS A 391 -1.56 -16.82 19.20
C LYS A 391 -2.91 -16.40 18.62
N PRO A 392 -4.01 -16.37 19.42
CA PRO A 392 -5.30 -15.88 18.93
C PRO A 392 -5.27 -14.41 18.48
N ASP A 393 -4.29 -13.64 18.92
CA ASP A 393 -4.09 -12.24 18.52
C ASP A 393 -2.80 -12.04 17.70
N ASP A 394 -2.39 -13.07 16.96
CA ASP A 394 -1.69 -12.84 15.71
C ASP A 394 -2.55 -11.97 14.78
N ILE A 395 -1.89 -11.21 13.93
CA ILE A 395 -2.50 -10.27 12.98
C ILE A 395 -1.70 -10.21 11.66
N ASN A 396 -0.67 -11.04 11.48
CA ASN A 396 0.31 -10.86 10.41
C ASN A 396 0.66 -12.18 9.72
N ASP A 397 0.48 -12.19 8.39
CA ASP A 397 0.93 -13.29 7.54
C ASP A 397 1.92 -12.77 6.49
N VAL A 398 2.94 -13.56 6.18
CA VAL A 398 3.84 -13.33 5.05
C VAL A 398 3.64 -14.42 3.99
N THR A 399 3.32 -14.00 2.76
CA THR A 399 3.33 -14.86 1.59
C THR A 399 4.43 -14.41 0.62
N PHE A 400 5.42 -15.29 0.42
CA PHE A 400 6.50 -15.09 -0.55
C PHE A 400 6.05 -15.45 -1.97
N VAL A 401 6.64 -14.78 -2.97
CA VAL A 401 6.38 -15.02 -4.39
C VAL A 401 7.57 -14.60 -5.26
N SER A 402 7.89 -15.40 -6.29
CA SER A 402 8.81 -15.02 -7.36
C SER A 402 8.16 -14.07 -8.37
N GLU A 403 8.83 -12.94 -8.64
CA GLU A 403 8.50 -12.01 -9.72
C GLU A 403 8.42 -12.70 -11.07
N ALA A 404 9.42 -13.53 -11.40
CA ALA A 404 9.50 -14.24 -12.67
C ALA A 404 8.32 -15.22 -12.83
N ARG A 405 7.95 -15.93 -11.77
CA ARG A 405 6.81 -16.86 -11.79
C ARG A 405 5.48 -16.14 -12.00
N LEU A 406 5.24 -15.03 -11.28
CA LEU A 406 4.05 -14.18 -11.49
C LEU A 406 3.99 -13.61 -12.91
N LEU A 407 5.10 -13.08 -13.42
CA LEU A 407 5.13 -12.38 -14.71
C LEU A 407 5.05 -13.33 -15.91
N CYS A 408 5.61 -14.53 -15.83
CA CYS A 408 5.55 -15.51 -16.91
C CYS A 408 4.24 -16.31 -16.91
N ASN A 409 3.82 -16.81 -15.74
CA ASN A 409 2.81 -17.87 -15.64
C ASN A 409 1.61 -17.53 -14.73
N PHE A 410 1.59 -16.33 -14.15
CA PHE A 410 0.52 -15.83 -13.28
C PHE A 410 0.30 -16.65 -11.98
N LEU A 411 -0.64 -16.19 -11.15
CA LEU A 411 -0.99 -16.81 -9.87
C LEU A 411 -2.04 -17.90 -10.05
N SER A 412 -2.06 -18.91 -9.18
CA SER A 412 -3.14 -19.90 -9.16
C SER A 412 -4.35 -19.45 -8.31
N PRO A 413 -5.53 -20.09 -8.50
CA PRO A 413 -6.72 -19.86 -7.68
C PRO A 413 -6.48 -20.00 -6.17
N LEU A 414 -5.59 -20.92 -5.78
CA LEU A 414 -5.33 -21.29 -4.38
C LEU A 414 -4.38 -20.29 -3.70
N TRP A 415 -3.37 -19.79 -4.43
CA TRP A 415 -2.52 -18.70 -3.93
C TRP A 415 -3.31 -17.39 -3.81
N LEU A 416 -4.21 -17.11 -4.76
CA LEU A 416 -5.13 -15.99 -4.67
C LEU A 416 -6.04 -16.13 -3.44
N PHE A 417 -6.65 -17.30 -3.22
CA PHE A 417 -7.45 -17.58 -2.02
C PHE A 417 -6.67 -17.26 -0.75
N LYS A 418 -5.52 -17.90 -0.51
CA LYS A 418 -4.67 -17.67 0.70
C LYS A 418 -4.47 -16.17 0.95
N THR A 419 -3.95 -15.44 -0.06
CA THR A 419 -3.60 -14.03 0.11
C THR A 419 -4.78 -13.07 0.24
N THR A 420 -6.00 -13.54 -0.02
CA THR A 420 -7.25 -12.79 0.22
C THR A 420 -7.95 -13.15 1.53
N THR A 421 -7.69 -14.33 2.09
CA THR A 421 -8.42 -14.87 3.25
C THR A 421 -7.58 -15.07 4.51
N SER A 422 -6.34 -14.57 4.56
CA SER A 422 -5.48 -14.51 5.78
C SER A 422 -5.94 -13.48 6.82
N HIS A 423 -7.26 -13.43 7.03
CA HIS A 423 -7.90 -12.83 8.18
C HIS A 423 -8.62 -13.91 8.99
N ASP A 424 -8.53 -15.19 8.62
CA ASP A 424 -9.26 -16.27 9.25
C ASP A 424 -8.33 -17.40 9.71
N PRO A 425 -8.28 -17.70 11.02
CA PRO A 425 -7.41 -18.73 11.59
C PRO A 425 -7.49 -20.11 10.94
N ARG A 426 -8.60 -20.46 10.28
CA ARG A 426 -8.78 -21.75 9.57
C ARG A 426 -7.98 -21.83 8.27
N VAL A 427 -7.57 -20.68 7.71
CA VAL A 427 -6.70 -20.56 6.54
C VAL A 427 -5.24 -20.54 6.97
N ASP A 428 -4.93 -19.87 8.08
CA ASP A 428 -3.55 -19.59 8.49
C ASP A 428 -2.96 -20.73 9.36
N GLY A 429 -3.79 -21.34 10.22
CA GLY A 429 -3.50 -22.57 10.97
C GLY A 429 -3.59 -23.86 10.13
N TRP A 430 -3.72 -23.74 8.81
CA TRP A 430 -3.98 -24.84 7.88
C TRP A 430 -2.71 -25.69 7.64
N ASN A 431 -2.39 -26.58 8.58
CA ASN A 431 -1.26 -27.53 8.50
C ASN A 431 -1.27 -28.35 7.19
N GLU A 432 -2.43 -28.65 6.63
CA GLU A 432 -2.55 -29.32 5.34
C GLU A 432 -2.18 -28.46 4.12
N LEU A 433 -2.10 -27.11 4.18
CA LEU A 433 -1.34 -26.34 3.19
C LEU A 433 0.14 -26.64 3.35
N ARG A 434 0.63 -26.44 4.57
CA ARG A 434 2.06 -26.48 4.91
C ARG A 434 2.69 -27.85 4.59
N ALA A 435 1.90 -28.93 4.64
CA ALA A 435 2.29 -30.29 4.32
C ALA A 435 2.03 -30.75 2.87
N LYS A 436 1.26 -30.01 2.05
CA LYS A 436 0.97 -30.37 0.65
C LYS A 436 1.77 -29.44 -0.29
N PRO A 437 2.79 -29.95 -1.03
CA PRO A 437 3.73 -29.12 -1.79
C PRO A 437 3.08 -28.09 -2.72
N GLN A 438 1.91 -28.42 -3.29
CA GLN A 438 1.11 -27.56 -4.16
C GLN A 438 0.75 -26.15 -3.62
N TYR A 439 0.91 -25.91 -2.32
CA TYR A 439 0.62 -24.63 -1.67
C TYR A 439 1.84 -23.87 -1.12
N ASN A 440 2.98 -24.55 -0.94
CA ASN A 440 4.23 -23.96 -0.43
C ASN A 440 5.24 -23.73 -1.57
N GLU A 441 5.30 -24.62 -2.56
CA GLU A 441 5.87 -24.29 -3.85
C GLU A 441 4.95 -23.28 -4.56
N GLU A 442 5.49 -22.28 -5.26
CA GLU A 442 4.67 -21.35 -6.02
C GLU A 442 4.12 -22.02 -7.30
N ASN A 443 3.07 -22.82 -7.14
CA ASN A 443 2.26 -23.37 -8.22
C ASN A 443 1.36 -22.26 -8.74
N ILE A 444 1.96 -21.33 -9.47
CA ILE A 444 1.70 -21.07 -10.90
C ILE A 444 0.42 -21.68 -11.50
N ALA A 445 -0.24 -20.94 -12.39
CA ALA A 445 -1.23 -21.52 -13.31
C ALA A 445 -0.56 -22.46 -14.33
N ASP A 446 -1.00 -23.72 -14.39
CA ASP A 446 -0.50 -24.80 -15.23
C ASP A 446 0.96 -25.24 -14.94
N LYS A 447 1.13 -26.43 -14.34
CA LYS A 447 2.34 -27.27 -14.47
C LYS A 447 2.30 -28.14 -15.75
N THR A 448 1.38 -27.84 -16.65
CA THR A 448 1.02 -28.60 -17.85
C THR A 448 1.30 -27.80 -19.11
N VAL A 449 2.40 -28.17 -19.77
CA VAL A 449 2.66 -28.00 -21.21
C VAL A 449 2.73 -29.39 -21.80
#